data_AF-A0A838DX59-F1
#
_entry.id   AF-A0A838DX59-F1
#
_cell.length_a   1.000
_cell.length_b   1.000
_cell.length_c   1.000
_cell.angle_alpha   90.00
_cell.angle_beta   90.00
_cell.angle_gamma   90.00
#
_symmetry.space_group_name_H-M   'P 1'
#
loop_
_entity.id
_entity.type
_entity.pdbx_description
1 polymer ?
#
loop_
_entity_poly.entity_id
_entity_poly.type
_entity_poly.pdbx_seq_one_letter_code
_entity_poly.pdbx_strand_id
1 'polypeptide(L)'
;MDEVLISAGMPRTLYWNNEVSPDVHRIRALGGPIFNAVGLLLSAGVYAVASGHAIARELAAWSAGGHGLLLILSLLPVPIVDGGTLLKWTLVARGRTAAQADEMIRRVDWVMGIVGGLIGIGFIVMQMWIAGVILVGIGAVVIAIAAGKIH
;
A
#
# COMPACT_ATOMS: atom_id res chain seq x y z
N MET A 1 19.28 -6.36 13.97
CA MET A 1 18.74 -5.06 14.45
C MET A 1 17.71 -4.58 13.44
N ASP A 2 16.58 -4.04 13.91
CA ASP A 2 15.58 -3.42 13.02
C ASP A 2 16.17 -2.08 12.52
N GLU A 3 16.48 -1.98 11.22
CA GLU A 3 17.02 -0.75 10.62
C GLU A 3 15.90 0.08 10.02
N VAL A 4 15.74 1.31 10.51
CA VAL A 4 14.91 2.32 9.85
C VAL A 4 15.71 2.90 8.69
N LEU A 5 15.61 2.26 7.51
CA LEU A 5 16.19 2.82 6.30
C LEU A 5 15.34 4.00 5.83
N ILE A 6 15.94 5.18 5.88
CA ILE A 6 15.37 6.41 5.35
C ILE A 6 15.55 6.39 3.83
N SER A 7 14.50 6.02 3.09
CA SER A 7 14.44 6.28 1.65
C SER A 7 13.62 7.56 1.44
N ALA A 8 14.27 8.59 0.91
CA ALA A 8 13.67 9.92 0.69
C ALA A 8 13.05 10.58 1.94
N GLY A 9 13.59 10.34 3.14
CA GLY A 9 13.11 10.96 4.38
C GLY A 9 11.96 10.22 5.09
N MET A 10 11.42 9.15 4.49
CA MET A 10 10.29 8.40 5.08
C MET A 10 10.77 7.11 5.76
N PRO A 11 10.34 6.84 7.01
CA PRO A 11 10.60 5.57 7.67
C PRO A 11 9.93 4.45 6.87
N ARG A 12 10.71 3.47 6.42
CA ARG A 12 10.13 2.23 5.90
C ARG A 12 10.14 1.16 6.98
N THR A 13 9.04 0.42 7.09
CA THR A 13 8.97 -0.85 7.79
C THR A 13 9.61 -1.94 6.92
N LEU A 14 10.93 -1.85 6.70
CA LEU A 14 11.69 -2.93 6.07
C LEU A 14 12.10 -3.94 7.14
N TYR A 15 11.37 -5.05 7.19
CA TYR A 15 11.69 -6.14 8.10
C TYR A 15 12.78 -7.04 7.50
N TRP A 16 14.04 -6.61 7.57
CA TRP A 16 15.19 -7.42 7.16
C TRP A 16 15.53 -8.52 8.16
N ASN A 17 15.07 -8.38 9.40
CA ASN A 17 15.34 -9.35 10.44
C ASN A 17 14.41 -10.56 10.32
N ASN A 18 14.85 -11.59 9.59
CA ASN A 18 14.15 -12.87 9.48
C ASN A 18 14.26 -13.73 10.76
N GLU A 19 14.92 -13.26 11.83
CA GLU A 19 15.09 -14.01 13.09
C GLU A 19 13.84 -13.97 13.99
N VAL A 20 12.83 -13.16 13.64
CA VAL A 20 11.53 -13.18 14.31
C VAL A 20 10.53 -14.02 13.52
N SER A 21 9.52 -14.57 14.20
CA SER A 21 8.55 -15.42 13.53
C SER A 21 7.74 -14.65 12.47
N PRO A 22 7.27 -15.33 11.41
CA PRO A 22 6.38 -14.72 10.41
C PRO A 22 5.15 -14.03 11.03
N ASP A 23 4.66 -14.53 12.16
CA ASP A 23 3.51 -13.97 12.89
C ASP A 23 3.82 -12.58 13.42
N VAL A 24 5.03 -12.36 13.95
CA VAL A 24 5.46 -11.05 14.46
C VAL A 24 5.47 -10.03 13.31
N HIS A 25 6.01 -10.40 12.15
CA HIS A 25 6.00 -9.51 10.99
C HIS A 25 4.59 -9.16 10.52
N ARG A 26 3.68 -10.15 10.49
CA ARG A 26 2.27 -9.92 10.12
C ARG A 26 1.59 -8.97 11.09
N ILE A 27 1.74 -9.18 12.41
CA ILE A 27 1.12 -8.32 13.42
C ILE A 27 1.63 -6.88 13.32
N ARG A 28 2.93 -6.68 13.14
CA ARG A 28 3.51 -5.33 13.00
C ARG A 28 2.99 -4.62 11.74
N ALA A 29 2.91 -5.33 10.61
CA ALA A 29 2.37 -4.79 9.36
C ALA A 29 0.86 -4.49 9.42
N LEU A 30 0.11 -5.09 10.35
CA LEU A 30 -1.31 -4.78 10.52
C LEU A 30 -1.58 -3.42 11.20
N GLY A 31 -0.58 -2.79 11.83
CA GLY A 31 -0.77 -1.54 12.56
C GLY A 31 -1.36 -0.41 11.71
N GLY A 32 -0.76 -0.15 10.55
CA GLY A 32 -1.23 0.85 9.59
C GLY A 32 -2.64 0.57 9.04
N PRO A 33 -2.91 -0.63 8.50
CA PRO A 33 -4.23 -1.01 8.01
C PRO A 33 -5.31 -0.94 9.09
N ILE A 34 -5.06 -1.43 10.31
CA ILE A 34 -6.03 -1.37 11.41
C ILE A 34 -6.32 0.09 11.78
N PHE A 35 -5.29 0.91 11.94
CA PHE A 35 -5.46 2.32 12.26
C PHE A 35 -6.32 3.04 11.22
N ASN A 36 -6.04 2.84 9.93
CA ASN A 36 -6.81 3.48 8.86
C ASN A 36 -8.23 2.91 8.72
N ALA A 37 -8.44 1.61 8.96
CA ALA A 37 -9.77 1.03 8.98
C ALA A 37 -10.64 1.62 10.10
N VAL A 38 -10.09 1.72 11.31
CA VAL A 38 -10.78 2.35 12.45
C VAL A 38 -11.05 3.83 12.17
N GLY A 39 -10.06 4.57 11.68
CA GLY A 39 -10.19 5.98 11.32
C GLY A 39 -11.27 6.22 10.26
N LEU A 40 -11.33 5.37 9.24
CA LEU A 40 -12.38 5.41 8.20
C LEU A 40 -13.77 5.19 8.81
N LEU A 41 -13.95 4.15 9.63
CA LEU A 41 -15.23 3.82 10.25
C LEU A 41 -15.71 4.95 11.18
N LEU A 42 -14.81 5.50 12.01
CA LEU A 42 -15.13 6.63 12.88
C LEU A 42 -15.49 7.87 12.06
N SER A 43 -14.73 8.18 11.02
CA SER A 43 -14.99 9.35 10.15
C SER A 43 -16.33 9.21 9.42
N ALA A 44 -16.65 8.01 8.91
CA ALA A 44 -17.94 7.73 8.30
C ALA A 44 -19.09 7.85 9.30
N GLY A 45 -18.89 7.38 10.53
CA GLY A 45 -19.85 7.53 11.63
C GLY A 45 -20.13 9.00 11.96
N VAL A 46 -19.08 9.82 12.10
CA VAL A 46 -19.20 11.27 12.33
C VAL A 46 -19.90 11.95 11.15
N TYR A 47 -19.52 11.60 9.92
CA TYR A 47 -20.15 12.14 8.71
C TYR A 47 -21.66 11.89 8.69
N ALA A 48 -22.09 10.68 9.06
CA ALA A 48 -23.50 10.29 9.07
C ALA A 48 -24.33 11.07 10.10
N VAL A 49 -23.76 11.42 11.25
CA VAL A 49 -24.48 12.14 12.33
C VAL A 49 -24.33 13.65 12.27
N ALA A 50 -23.35 14.19 11.55
CA ALA A 50 -23.06 15.63 11.45
C ALA A 50 -23.97 16.39 10.46
N SER A 51 -25.16 15.89 10.14
CA SER A 51 -26.04 16.42 9.09
C SER A 51 -26.43 17.91 9.26
N GLY A 52 -26.45 18.42 10.50
CA GLY A 52 -26.72 19.83 10.82
C GLY A 52 -25.48 20.73 10.95
N HIS A 53 -24.27 20.19 10.81
CA HIS A 53 -23.02 20.94 11.05
C HIS A 53 -22.09 20.82 9.83
N ALA A 54 -22.17 21.80 8.92
CA ALA A 54 -21.47 21.78 7.64
C ALA A 54 -19.95 21.54 7.77
N ILE A 55 -19.28 22.26 8.69
CA ILE A 55 -17.83 22.14 8.90
C ILE A 55 -17.47 20.74 9.43
N ALA A 56 -18.21 20.23 10.43
CA ALA A 56 -17.94 18.91 11.00
C ALA A 56 -18.13 17.80 9.95
N ARG A 57 -19.17 17.93 9.12
CA ARG A 57 -19.44 16.99 8.03
C ARG A 57 -18.36 17.03 6.94
N GLU A 58 -17.87 18.22 6.59
CA GLU A 58 -16.78 18.35 5.61
C GLU A 58 -15.46 17.78 6.13
N LEU A 59 -15.08 18.09 7.38
CA LEU A 59 -13.89 17.51 8.01
C LEU A 59 -13.98 15.98 8.11
N ALA A 60 -15.14 15.44 8.45
CA ALA A 60 -15.38 14.00 8.49
C ALA A 60 -15.26 13.35 7.10
N ALA A 61 -15.73 14.04 6.04
CA ALA A 61 -15.57 13.57 4.67
C ALA A 61 -14.10 13.51 4.24
N TRP A 62 -13.32 14.55 4.50
CA TRP A 62 -11.88 14.58 4.21
C TRP A 62 -11.11 13.52 5.00
N SER A 63 -11.43 13.36 6.29
CA SER A 63 -10.85 12.32 7.15
C SER A 63 -11.17 10.91 6.63
N ALA A 64 -12.43 10.64 6.27
CA ALA A 64 -12.85 9.38 5.68
C ALA A 64 -12.12 9.11 4.36
N GLY A 65 -12.03 10.11 3.47
CA GLY A 65 -11.30 10.01 2.22
C GLY A 65 -9.83 9.69 2.41
N GLY A 66 -9.15 10.39 3.34
CA GLY A 66 -7.75 10.19 3.66
C GLY A 66 -7.46 8.79 4.21
N HIS A 67 -8.22 8.36 5.23
CA HIS A 67 -8.09 7.02 5.79
C HIS A 67 -8.43 5.91 4.79
N GLY A 68 -9.47 6.10 3.97
CA GLY A 68 -9.84 5.15 2.93
C GLY A 68 -8.73 4.99 1.87
N LEU A 69 -8.16 6.11 1.41
CA LEU A 69 -7.04 6.09 0.46
C LEU A 69 -5.82 5.37 1.07
N LEU A 70 -5.42 5.73 2.29
CA LEU A 70 -4.28 5.12 2.97
C LEU A 70 -4.50 3.64 3.25
N LEU A 71 -5.72 3.22 3.60
CA LEU A 71 -6.06 1.82 3.78
C LEU A 71 -5.86 1.03 2.47
N ILE A 72 -6.42 1.52 1.36
CA ILE A 72 -6.27 0.89 0.04
C ILE A 72 -4.80 0.79 -0.33
N LEU A 73 -4.05 1.88 -0.22
CA LEU A 73 -2.63 1.90 -0.56
C LEU A 73 -1.79 1.00 0.35
N SER A 74 -2.08 0.96 1.65
CA SER A 74 -1.36 0.09 2.61
C SER A 74 -1.58 -1.39 2.35
N LEU A 75 -2.71 -1.78 1.74
CA LEU A 75 -3.04 -3.17 1.47
C LEU A 75 -2.58 -3.65 0.09
N LEU A 76 -1.99 -2.77 -0.72
CA LEU A 76 -1.41 -3.17 -2.00
C LEU A 76 -0.30 -4.22 -1.76
N PRO A 77 -0.23 -5.28 -2.57
CA PRO A 77 0.75 -6.36 -2.40
C PRO A 77 2.14 -5.97 -2.92
N VAL A 78 2.59 -4.75 -2.63
CA VAL A 78 3.90 -4.21 -3.06
C VAL A 78 4.88 -4.15 -1.87
N PRO A 79 6.18 -4.44 -2.06
CA PRO A 79 7.13 -4.64 -0.97
C PRO A 79 7.37 -3.41 -0.08
N ILE A 80 7.03 -2.22 -0.56
CA ILE A 80 7.29 -0.95 0.15
C ILE A 80 6.18 -0.63 1.17
N VAL A 81 5.02 -1.29 1.09
CA VAL A 81 3.88 -1.06 1.98
C VAL A 81 3.51 -2.32 2.76
N ASP A 82 2.65 -2.14 3.76
CA ASP A 82 2.25 -3.21 4.69
C ASP A 82 1.71 -4.46 3.99
N GLY A 83 0.96 -4.31 2.90
CA GLY A 83 0.35 -5.39 2.13
C GLY A 83 1.39 -6.33 1.51
N GLY A 84 2.53 -5.82 1.04
CA GLY A 84 3.63 -6.67 0.56
C GLY A 84 4.25 -7.50 1.69
N THR A 85 4.41 -6.89 2.87
CA THR A 85 4.88 -7.59 4.07
C THR A 85 3.87 -8.67 4.50
N LEU A 86 2.58 -8.34 4.56
CA LEU A 86 1.51 -9.27 4.89
C LEU A 86 1.47 -10.46 3.93
N LEU A 87 1.60 -10.21 2.63
CA LEU A 87 1.64 -11.26 1.61
C LEU A 87 2.88 -12.15 1.81
N LYS A 88 4.08 -11.56 1.92
CA LYS A 88 5.35 -12.27 2.14
C LYS A 88 5.23 -13.27 3.28
N TRP A 89 4.89 -12.75 4.45
CA TRP A 89 4.95 -13.53 5.68
C TRP A 89 3.77 -14.48 5.83
N THR A 90 2.65 -14.21 5.14
CA THR A 90 1.59 -15.20 4.99
C THR A 90 2.02 -16.37 4.12
N LEU A 91 2.77 -16.13 3.03
CA LEU A 91 3.33 -17.21 2.21
C LEU A 91 4.35 -18.04 3.00
N VAL A 92 5.22 -17.39 3.78
CA VAL A 92 6.20 -18.09 4.63
C VAL A 92 5.50 -18.90 5.72
N ALA A 93 4.50 -18.34 6.40
CA ALA A 93 3.71 -19.06 7.40
C ALA A 93 2.97 -20.28 6.81
N ARG A 94 2.70 -20.29 5.50
CA ARG A 94 2.11 -21.41 4.76
C ARG A 94 3.14 -22.41 4.22
N GLY A 95 4.40 -22.32 4.65
CA GLY A 95 5.46 -23.29 4.33
C GLY A 95 6.31 -22.93 3.10
N ARG A 96 6.19 -21.72 2.55
CA ARG A 96 7.15 -21.23 1.53
C ARG A 96 8.45 -20.76 2.22
N THR A 97 9.56 -20.85 1.52
CA THR A 97 10.79 -20.18 1.98
C THR A 97 10.69 -18.66 1.76
N ALA A 98 11.45 -17.87 2.51
CA ALA A 98 11.50 -16.41 2.33
C ALA A 98 11.85 -16.03 0.88
N ALA A 99 12.81 -16.72 0.27
CA ALA A 99 13.19 -16.50 -1.13
C ALA A 99 12.05 -16.81 -2.13
N GLN A 100 11.27 -17.86 -1.88
CA GLN A 100 10.09 -18.16 -2.71
C GLN A 100 8.99 -17.09 -2.56
N ALA A 101 8.82 -16.55 -1.35
CA ALA A 101 7.87 -15.48 -1.11
C ALA A 101 8.32 -14.16 -1.79
N ASP A 102 9.60 -13.82 -1.71
CA ASP A 102 10.18 -12.66 -2.39
C ASP A 102 10.03 -12.75 -3.91
N GLU A 103 10.25 -13.94 -4.49
CA GLU A 103 10.03 -14.17 -5.91
C GLU A 103 8.57 -13.98 -6.31
N MET A 104 7.62 -14.40 -5.46
CA MET A 104 6.20 -14.20 -5.71
C MET A 104 5.83 -12.72 -5.68
N ILE A 105 6.31 -11.96 -4.70
CA ILE A 105 6.05 -10.52 -4.59
C ILE A 105 6.58 -9.79 -5.81
N ARG A 106 7.81 -10.11 -6.23
CA ARG A 106 8.41 -9.53 -7.43
C ARG A 106 7.56 -9.77 -8.68
N ARG A 107 6.96 -10.96 -8.82
CA ARG A 107 6.04 -11.25 -9.93
C ARG A 107 4.76 -10.43 -9.85
N VAL A 108 4.21 -10.27 -8.65
CA VAL A 108 3.03 -9.44 -8.41
C VAL A 108 3.32 -7.97 -8.77
N ASP A 109 4.48 -7.45 -8.39
CA ASP A 109 4.90 -6.09 -8.75
C ASP A 109 4.98 -5.91 -10.27
N TRP A 110 5.59 -6.85 -10.99
CA TRP A 110 5.61 -6.81 -12.46
C TRP A 110 4.21 -6.75 -13.07
N VAL A 111 3.31 -7.63 -12.62
CA VAL A 111 1.93 -7.66 -13.12
C VAL A 111 1.21 -6.35 -12.81
N MET A 112 1.32 -5.85 -11.58
CA MET A 112 0.69 -4.60 -11.16
C MET A 112 1.23 -3.40 -11.93
N GLY A 113 2.54 -3.32 -12.12
CA GLY A 113 3.18 -2.24 -12.86
C GLY A 113 2.78 -2.22 -14.34
N ILE A 114 2.72 -3.41 -14.99
CA ILE A 114 2.27 -3.53 -16.38
C ILE A 114 0.78 -3.19 -16.50
N VAL A 115 -0.08 -3.79 -15.68
CA VAL A 115 -1.53 -3.56 -15.73
C VAL A 115 -1.84 -2.09 -15.44
N GLY A 116 -1.23 -1.51 -14.40
CA GLY A 116 -1.36 -0.09 -14.08
C GLY A 116 -0.92 0.80 -15.24
N GLY A 117 0.25 0.52 -15.83
CA GLY A 117 0.74 1.24 -17.00
C GLY A 117 -0.22 1.17 -18.19
N LEU A 118 -0.76 -0.01 -18.52
CA LEU A 118 -1.71 -0.20 -19.61
C LEU A 118 -3.04 0.54 -19.36
N ILE A 119 -3.58 0.50 -18.14
CA ILE A 119 -4.78 1.27 -17.77
C ILE A 119 -4.48 2.77 -17.89
N GLY A 120 -3.29 3.21 -17.46
CA GLY A 120 -2.87 4.60 -17.56
C GLY A 120 -2.80 5.09 -19.01
N ILE A 121 -2.25 4.28 -19.91
CA ILE A 121 -2.27 4.54 -21.35
C ILE A 121 -3.71 4.63 -21.86
N GLY A 122 -4.59 3.73 -21.43
CA GLY A 122 -6.02 3.77 -21.76
C GLY A 122 -6.68 5.09 -21.35
N PHE A 123 -6.40 5.59 -20.14
CA PHE A 123 -6.89 6.89 -19.67
C PHE A 123 -6.34 8.06 -20.48
N ILE A 124 -5.08 8.02 -20.91
CA ILE A 124 -4.52 9.04 -21.82
C ILE A 124 -5.30 9.06 -23.14
N VAL A 125 -5.56 7.89 -23.73
CA VAL A 125 -6.36 7.76 -24.98
C VAL A 125 -7.78 8.32 -24.79
N MET A 126 -8.38 8.12 -23.61
CA MET A 126 -9.70 8.65 -23.24
C MET A 126 -9.68 10.14 -22.85
N GLN A 127 -8.59 10.86 -23.07
CA GLN A 127 -8.40 12.27 -22.71
C GLN A 127 -8.49 12.56 -21.20
N MET A 128 -8.32 11.54 -20.36
CA MET A 128 -8.18 11.66 -18.90
C MET A 128 -6.71 11.83 -18.52
N TRP A 129 -6.06 12.85 -19.11
CA TRP A 129 -4.60 13.00 -19.14
C TRP A 129 -3.93 12.96 -17.77
N ILE A 130 -4.47 13.67 -16.78
CA ILE A 130 -3.87 13.72 -15.43
C ILE A 130 -3.86 12.34 -14.79
N ALA A 131 -5.01 11.67 -14.76
CA ALA A 131 -5.14 10.33 -14.20
C ALA A 131 -4.27 9.32 -14.95
N GLY A 132 -4.25 9.41 -16.28
CA GLY A 132 -3.44 8.54 -17.12
C GLY A 132 -1.94 8.71 -16.91
N VAL A 133 -1.43 9.94 -16.89
CA VAL A 133 -0.01 10.23 -16.63
C VAL A 133 0.41 9.78 -15.23
N ILE A 134 -0.40 10.04 -14.21
CA ILE A 134 -0.14 9.56 -12.84
C ILE A 134 -0.03 8.04 -12.82
N LEU A 135 -0.97 7.34 -13.45
CA LEU A 135 -1.02 5.89 -13.40
C LEU A 135 0.12 5.23 -14.21
N VAL A 136 0.50 5.81 -15.35
CA VAL A 136 1.71 5.40 -16.10
C VAL A 136 2.96 5.61 -15.26
N GLY A 137 3.09 6.77 -14.60
CA GLY A 137 4.21 7.08 -13.71
C GLY A 137 4.34 6.08 -12.56
N ILE A 138 3.22 5.79 -11.88
CA ILE A 138 3.16 4.77 -10.82
C ILE A 138 3.56 3.39 -11.37
N GLY A 139 2.99 2.98 -12.51
CA GLY A 139 3.32 1.71 -13.15
C GLY A 139 4.81 1.58 -13.47
N ALA A 140 5.43 2.65 -13.98
CA ALA A 140 6.86 2.70 -14.26
C ALA A 140 7.72 2.59 -12.99
N VAL A 141 7.33 3.25 -11.89
CA VAL A 141 8.01 3.15 -10.60
C VAL A 141 7.93 1.72 -10.05
N VAL A 142 6.74 1.10 -10.09
CA VAL A 142 6.54 -0.29 -9.64
C VAL A 142 7.38 -1.27 -10.48
N ILE A 143 7.43 -1.10 -11.80
CA ILE A 143 8.31 -1.88 -12.68
C ILE A 143 9.80 -1.69 -12.30
N ALA A 144 10.21 -0.46 -12.02
CA ALA A 144 11.59 -0.18 -11.66
C ALA A 144 11.98 -0.80 -10.30
N ILE A 145 11.06 -0.86 -9.34
CA ILE A 145 11.23 -1.61 -8.08
C ILE A 145 11.35 -3.10 -8.37
N ALA A 146 10.44 -3.66 -9.18
CA ALA A 146 10.44 -5.09 -9.53
C ALA A 146 11.70 -5.53 -10.30
N ALA A 147 12.29 -4.61 -11.07
CA ALA A 147 13.56 -4.79 -11.77
C ALA A 147 14.80 -4.59 -10.87
N GLY A 148 14.62 -4.22 -9.59
CA GLY A 148 15.70 -3.96 -8.65
C GLY A 148 16.48 -2.67 -8.93
N LYS A 149 15.89 -1.71 -9.67
CA LYS A 149 16.53 -0.42 -10.00
C LYS A 149 16.24 0.67 -8.97
N ILE A 150 15.19 0.49 -8.17
CA ILE A 150 14.80 1.40 -7.10
C ILE A 150 14.70 0.58 -5.82
N HIS A 151 15.41 1.02 -4.78
CA HIS A 151 15.45 0.39 -3.47
C HIS A 151 14.63 1.15 -2.43
#